data_AF-A0A7W2NRI6-F1
#
_entry.id   AF-A0A7W2NRI6-F1
#
_cell.length_a   1.000
_cell.length_b   1.000
_cell.length_c   1.000
_cell.angle_alpha   90.00
_cell.angle_beta   90.00
_cell.angle_gamma   90.00
#
_symmetry.space_group_name_H-M   'P 1'
#
loop_
_entity.id
_entity.type
_entity.pdbx_description
1 polymer ?
#
loop_
_entity_poly.entity_id
_entity_poly.type
_entity_poly.pdbx_seq_one_letter_code
_entity_poly.pdbx_strand_id
1 'polypeptide(L)'
;MMYLKTYNYIKALALIALVTINYEYWGAGFFGVLVMSAPYFIIFTIANENRYKSRLSHLLRVSAGIIVFLLALGLLFGVGSDPQAGIGAMFAIVIQYGVIFASEALIALFTYREDCT
;
A
#
# COMPACT_ATOMS: atom_id res chain seq x y z
N MET A 1 -2.93 -25.75 13.29
CA MET A 1 -3.60 -24.57 12.71
C MET A 1 -2.54 -23.64 12.18
N MET A 2 -2.37 -23.57 10.86
CA MET A 2 -1.45 -22.63 10.23
C MET A 2 -2.11 -21.24 10.30
N TYR A 3 -1.93 -20.55 11.44
CA TYR A 3 -2.29 -19.15 11.59
C TYR A 3 -1.30 -18.38 10.71
N LEU A 4 -1.55 -18.40 9.39
CA LEU A 4 -0.75 -17.65 8.43
C LEU A 4 -0.84 -16.20 8.89
N LYS A 5 0.27 -15.68 9.39
CA LYS A 5 0.37 -14.30 9.85
C LYS A 5 0.32 -13.42 8.60
N THR A 6 -0.87 -13.21 8.03
CA THR A 6 -1.07 -12.57 6.71
C THR A 6 -0.41 -11.20 6.66
N TYR A 7 -0.34 -10.50 7.79
CA TYR A 7 0.36 -9.23 7.93
C TYR A 7 1.87 -9.33 7.60
N ASN A 8 2.54 -10.49 7.83
CA ASN A 8 3.93 -10.71 7.41
C ASN A 8 4.07 -10.78 5.89
N TYR A 9 3.10 -11.41 5.20
CA TYR A 9 3.10 -11.46 3.75
C TYR A 9 2.83 -10.08 3.15
N ILE A 10 1.90 -9.32 3.73
CA ILE A 10 1.66 -7.93 3.31
C ILE A 10 2.90 -7.05 3.55
N LYS A 11 3.61 -7.23 4.67
CA LYS A 11 4.91 -6.58 4.90
C LYS A 11 5.95 -6.94 3.85
N ALA A 12 6.07 -8.23 3.50
CA ALA A 12 7.00 -8.68 2.48
C ALA A 12 6.67 -8.06 1.11
N LEU A 13 5.39 -8.06 0.71
CA LEU A 13 4.95 -7.42 -0.53
C LEU A 13 5.23 -5.91 -0.54
N ALA A 14 4.95 -5.23 0.55
CA ALA A 14 5.24 -3.80 0.69
C ALA A 14 6.75 -3.52 0.61
N LEU A 15 7.58 -4.35 1.24
CA LEU A 15 9.04 -4.22 1.17
C LEU A 15 9.56 -4.48 -0.25
N ILE A 16 9.05 -5.51 -0.92
CA ILE A 16 9.41 -5.82 -2.31
C ILE A 16 9.05 -4.62 -3.20
N ALA A 17 7.80 -4.14 -3.14
CA ALA A 17 7.34 -2.99 -3.92
C ALA A 17 8.17 -1.73 -3.63
N LEU A 18 8.47 -1.48 -2.35
CA LEU A 18 9.31 -0.36 -1.94
C LEU A 18 10.69 -0.42 -2.62
N VAL A 19 11.38 -1.56 -2.51
CA VAL A 19 12.72 -1.73 -3.10
C VAL A 19 12.68 -1.61 -4.62
N THR A 20 11.73 -2.28 -5.28
CA THR A 20 11.65 -2.27 -6.75
C THR A 20 11.30 -0.90 -7.31
N ILE A 21 10.36 -0.17 -6.68
CA ILE A 21 9.98 1.18 -7.13
C ILE A 21 11.11 2.17 -6.90
N ASN A 22 11.83 2.07 -5.78
CA ASN A 22 13.00 2.91 -5.55
C ASN A 22 14.12 2.63 -6.54
N TYR A 23 14.30 1.36 -6.93
CA TYR A 23 15.29 0.98 -7.93
C TYR A 23 14.93 1.56 -9.30
N GLU A 24 13.68 1.40 -9.75
CA GLU A 24 13.22 1.87 -11.06
C GLU A 24 13.22 3.42 -11.15
N TYR A 25 12.75 4.10 -10.10
CA TYR A 25 12.56 5.55 -10.11
C TYR A 25 13.65 6.32 -9.36
N TRP A 26 14.83 5.73 -9.16
CA TRP A 26 15.96 6.38 -8.47
C TRP A 26 16.34 7.75 -9.06
N GLY A 27 16.14 7.92 -10.38
CA GLY A 27 16.40 9.16 -11.11
C GLY A 27 15.37 10.28 -10.91
N ALA A 28 14.24 10.03 -10.23
CA ALA A 28 13.16 11.01 -10.04
C ALA A 28 13.48 12.14 -9.03
N GLY A 29 14.68 12.11 -8.44
CA GLY A 29 15.11 13.03 -7.40
C GLY A 29 14.52 12.70 -6.02
N PHE A 30 15.08 13.30 -4.98
CA PHE A 30 14.78 12.95 -3.59
C PHE A 30 13.28 13.02 -3.24
N PHE A 31 12.61 14.10 -3.64
CA PHE A 31 11.17 14.27 -3.38
C PHE A 31 10.32 13.28 -4.18
N GLY A 32 10.67 13.00 -5.43
CA GLY A 32 9.97 12.02 -6.26
C GLY A 32 10.05 10.62 -5.63
N VAL A 33 11.25 10.23 -5.20
CA VAL A 33 11.50 8.96 -4.53
C VAL A 33 10.72 8.86 -3.21
N LEU A 34 10.68 9.91 -2.39
CA LEU A 34 9.90 9.93 -1.15
C LEU A 34 8.41 9.75 -1.40
N VAL A 35 7.84 10.49 -2.35
CA VAL A 35 6.41 10.40 -2.70
C VAL A 35 6.05 9.01 -3.21
N MET A 36 6.91 8.43 -4.06
CA MET A 36 6.72 7.08 -4.59
C MET A 36 6.87 6.00 -3.52
N SER A 37 7.75 6.19 -2.54
CA SER A 37 8.02 5.22 -1.46
C SER A 37 6.94 5.17 -0.39
N ALA A 38 6.30 6.30 -0.13
CA ALA A 38 5.46 6.49 1.03
C ALA A 38 4.24 5.54 1.12
N PRO A 39 3.50 5.21 0.04
CA PRO A 39 2.41 4.23 0.13
C PRO A 39 2.87 2.87 0.67
N TYR A 40 4.03 2.40 0.22
CA TYR A 40 4.58 1.10 0.64
C TYR A 40 5.09 1.16 2.09
N PHE A 41 5.69 2.28 2.49
CA PHE A 41 6.12 2.50 3.87
C PHE A 41 4.92 2.53 4.83
N ILE A 42 3.83 3.18 4.43
CA ILE A 42 2.59 3.20 5.22
C ILE A 42 2.05 1.78 5.37
N ILE A 43 1.94 1.00 4.30
CA ILE A 43 1.46 -0.40 4.38
C ILE A 43 2.35 -1.23 5.29
N PHE A 44 3.67 -1.10 5.16
CA PHE A 44 4.63 -1.84 5.99
C PHE A 44 4.45 -1.54 7.48
N THR A 45 4.23 -0.27 7.83
CA THR A 45 4.06 0.16 9.23
C THR A 45 2.71 -0.24 9.81
N ILE A 46 1.62 -0.16 9.04
CA ILE A 46 0.28 -0.55 9.51
C ILE A 46 0.07 -2.08 9.56
N ALA A 47 0.86 -2.85 8.81
CA ALA A 47 0.81 -4.31 8.74
C ALA A 47 1.35 -4.98 10.02
N ASN A 48 0.60 -4.90 11.12
CA ASN A 48 0.97 -5.48 12.41
C ASN A 48 -0.16 -6.32 13.00
N GLU A 49 0.21 -7.34 13.80
CA GLU A 49 -0.68 -8.29 14.46
C GLU A 49 -1.80 -7.59 15.24
N ASN A 50 -1.45 -6.56 16.02
CA ASN A 50 -2.40 -5.80 16.83
C ASN A 50 -3.48 -5.07 16.04
N ARG A 51 -3.29 -4.88 14.74
CA ARG A 51 -4.19 -4.12 13.89
C ARG A 51 -4.95 -5.01 12.89
N TYR A 52 -4.76 -6.33 12.97
CA TYR A 52 -5.45 -7.35 12.17
C TYR A 52 -6.39 -8.19 13.06
N LYS A 53 -6.84 -7.63 14.20
CA LYS A 53 -7.60 -8.35 15.23
C LYS A 53 -9.02 -8.71 14.80
N SER A 54 -9.70 -7.82 14.07
CA SER A 54 -11.05 -8.06 13.58
C SER A 54 -11.04 -8.62 12.16
N ARG A 55 -12.06 -9.43 11.83
CA ARG A 55 -12.24 -9.96 10.47
C ARG A 55 -12.36 -8.84 9.43
N LEU A 56 -13.00 -7.73 9.81
CA LEU A 56 -13.15 -6.56 8.93
C LEU A 56 -11.79 -5.88 8.68
N SER A 57 -11.02 -5.61 9.73
CA SER A 57 -9.69 -5.01 9.60
C SER A 57 -8.75 -5.90 8.80
N HIS A 58 -8.82 -7.21 9.01
CA HIS A 58 -8.03 -8.19 8.26
C HIS A 58 -8.36 -8.12 6.76
N LEU A 59 -9.64 -8.23 6.38
CA LEU A 59 -10.05 -8.22 4.98
C LEU A 59 -9.70 -6.91 4.27
N LEU A 60 -10.00 -5.76 4.89
CA LEU A 60 -9.77 -4.45 4.27
C LEU A 60 -8.27 -4.13 4.08
N ARG A 61 -7.42 -4.57 5.01
CA ARG A 61 -5.97 -4.31 4.92
C ARG A 61 -5.25 -5.26 4.00
N VAL A 62 -5.68 -6.52 3.95
CA VAL A 62 -5.18 -7.48 2.96
C VAL A 62 -5.55 -7.02 1.56
N SER A 63 -6.80 -6.61 1.32
CA SER A 63 -7.21 -6.11 0.01
C SER A 63 -6.47 -4.84 -0.38
N ALA A 64 -6.32 -3.87 0.54
CA ALA A 64 -5.54 -2.67 0.29
C ALA A 64 -4.06 -2.99 -0.05
N GLY A 65 -3.44 -3.89 0.72
CA GLY A 65 -2.08 -4.35 0.47
C GLY A 65 -1.88 -4.98 -0.91
N ILE A 66 -2.82 -5.84 -1.32
CA ILE A 66 -2.80 -6.49 -2.64
C ILE A 66 -3.01 -5.47 -3.75
N ILE A 67 -4.00 -4.57 -3.63
CA ILE A 67 -4.28 -3.57 -4.66
C ILE A 67 -3.08 -2.64 -4.84
N VAL A 68 -2.47 -2.16 -3.75
CA VAL A 68 -1.28 -1.30 -3.83
C VAL A 68 -0.10 -2.04 -4.46
N PHE A 69 0.09 -3.32 -4.13
CA PHE A 69 1.13 -4.13 -4.78
C PHE A 69 0.87 -4.31 -6.28
N LEU A 70 -0.36 -4.56 -6.70
CA LEU A 70 -0.72 -4.66 -8.12
C LEU A 70 -0.50 -3.34 -8.87
N LEU A 71 -0.82 -2.21 -8.24
CA LEU A 71 -0.53 -0.89 -8.79
C LEU A 71 0.98 -0.65 -8.91
N ALA A 72 1.79 -1.14 -7.96
CA ALA A 72 3.24 -1.10 -8.06
C ALA A 72 3.76 -1.92 -9.25
N LEU A 73 3.21 -3.12 -9.49
CA LEU A 73 3.54 -3.89 -10.69
C LEU A 73 3.13 -3.14 -11.97
N GLY A 74 1.97 -2.48 -11.97
CA GLY A 74 1.53 -1.62 -13.07
C GLY A 74 2.50 -0.46 -13.34
N LEU A 75 3.06 0.14 -12.29
CA LEU A 75 4.12 1.15 -12.40
C LEU A 75 5.40 0.58 -13.01
N LEU A 76 5.85 -0.60 -12.55
CA LEU A 76 7.10 -1.23 -12.99
C LEU A 76 7.05 -1.73 -14.43
N PHE A 77 5.90 -2.22 -14.91
CA PHE A 77 5.79 -2.87 -16.22
C PHE A 77 4.93 -2.13 -17.24
N GLY A 78 4.11 -1.17 -16.81
CA GLY A 78 3.12 -0.50 -17.67
C GLY A 78 3.53 0.89 -18.13
N VAL A 79 4.65 1.42 -17.65
CA VAL A 79 5.07 2.80 -17.90
C VAL A 79 6.17 2.82 -18.97
N GLY A 80 5.79 3.13 -20.21
CA GLY A 80 6.74 3.32 -21.32
C GLY A 80 7.53 4.64 -21.21
N SER A 81 8.45 4.91 -22.12
CA SER A 81 9.32 6.10 -22.11
C SER A 81 8.65 7.41 -22.58
N ASP A 82 7.32 7.45 -22.68
CA ASP A 82 6.58 8.61 -23.20
C ASP A 82 6.29 9.65 -22.11
N PRO A 83 6.18 10.96 -22.42
CA PRO A 83 5.85 11.99 -21.42
C PRO A 83 4.56 11.76 -20.62
N GLN A 84 3.60 11.01 -21.18
CA GLN A 84 2.36 10.62 -20.48
C GLN A 84 2.59 9.60 -19.35
N ALA A 85 3.73 8.91 -19.37
CA ALA A 85 4.20 7.99 -18.34
C ALA A 85 4.20 8.62 -16.94
N GLY A 86 4.70 9.85 -16.83
CA GLY A 86 4.77 10.56 -15.55
C GLY A 86 3.40 10.86 -14.97
N ILE A 87 2.43 11.23 -15.83
CA ILE A 87 1.05 11.47 -15.41
C ILE A 87 0.41 10.17 -14.94
N GLY A 88 0.56 9.09 -15.70
CA GLY A 88 0.07 7.76 -15.32
C GLY A 88 0.65 7.29 -14.00
N ALA A 89 1.95 7.51 -13.78
CA ALA A 89 2.62 7.15 -12.55
C ALA A 89 2.06 7.91 -11.33
N MET A 90 1.84 9.22 -11.48
CA MET A 90 1.24 10.03 -10.42
C MET A 90 -0.20 9.59 -10.11
N PHE A 91 -1.02 9.28 -11.11
CA PHE A 91 -2.35 8.73 -10.88
C PHE A 91 -2.31 7.41 -10.12
N ALA A 92 -1.40 6.50 -10.48
CA ALA A 92 -1.25 5.23 -9.76
C ALA A 92 -0.89 5.46 -8.29
N ILE A 93 0.03 6.38 -7.99
CA ILE A 93 0.40 6.74 -6.61
C ILE A 93 -0.80 7.32 -5.84
N VAL A 94 -1.56 8.24 -6.46
CA VAL A 94 -2.76 8.82 -5.84
C VAL A 94 -3.80 7.74 -5.53
N ILE A 95 -4.00 6.78 -6.45
CA ILE A 95 -4.91 5.65 -6.23
C ILE A 95 -4.40 4.79 -5.06
N GLN A 96 -3.09 4.53 -4.97
CA GLN A 96 -2.52 3.78 -3.84
C GLN A 96 -2.83 4.47 -2.50
N TYR A 97 -2.64 5.78 -2.40
CA TYR A 97 -3.02 6.55 -1.20
C TYR A 97 -4.52 6.48 -0.93
N GLY A 98 -5.35 6.63 -1.97
CA GLY A 98 -6.81 6.56 -1.85
C GLY A 98 -7.28 5.21 -1.33
N VAL A 99 -6.69 4.10 -1.80
CA VAL A 99 -7.00 2.75 -1.35
C VAL A 99 -6.60 2.55 0.11
N ILE A 100 -5.40 2.98 0.50
CA ILE A 100 -4.94 2.90 1.90
C ILE A 100 -5.86 3.71 2.80
N PHE A 101 -6.14 4.96 2.44
CA PHE A 101 -7.01 5.85 3.20
C PHE A 101 -8.42 5.30 3.34
N ALA A 102 -9.04 4.86 2.24
CA ALA A 102 -10.39 4.30 2.25
C ALA A 102 -10.46 3.05 3.14
N SER A 103 -9.45 2.17 3.09
CA SER A 103 -9.42 0.98 3.94
C SER A 103 -9.39 1.33 5.43
N GLU A 104 -8.54 2.28 5.83
CA GLU A 104 -8.43 2.68 7.24
C GLU A 104 -9.64 3.51 7.69
N ALA A 105 -10.21 4.35 6.82
CA ALA A 105 -11.41 5.12 7.11
C ALA A 105 -12.63 4.20 7.33
N LEU A 106 -12.79 3.16 6.51
CA LEU A 106 -13.83 2.15 6.70
C LEU A 106 -13.63 1.39 8.01
N ILE A 107 -12.41 0.96 8.32
CA ILE A 107 -12.12 0.31 9.60
C ILE A 107 -12.52 1.23 10.74
N ALA A 108 -12.05 2.47 10.74
CA ALA A 108 -12.37 3.44 11.77
C ALA A 108 -13.88 3.65 11.92
N LEU A 109 -14.62 3.82 10.82
CA LEU A 109 -16.07 4.00 10.85
C LEU A 109 -16.81 2.85 11.53
N PHE A 110 -16.38 1.61 11.26
CA PHE A 110 -17.06 0.42 11.76
C PHE A 110 -16.55 -0.08 13.12
N THR A 111 -15.35 0.32 13.56
CA THR A 111 -14.82 -0.04 14.88
C THR A 111 -14.97 1.07 15.93
N TYR A 112 -15.28 2.31 15.54
CA TYR A 112 -15.43 3.45 16.47
C TYR A 112 -16.44 3.19 17.59
N ARG A 113 -17.44 2.33 17.37
CA ARG A 113 -18.48 2.04 18.35
C ARG A 113 -18.08 1.00 19.40
N GLU A 114 -17.06 0.17 19.12
CA GLU A 114 -16.62 -0.90 20.05
C GLU A 114 -15.67 -0.37 21.14
N ASP A 115 -15.00 0.76 20.92
CA ASP A 115 -14.02 1.34 21.86
C ASP A 115 -14.62 2.40 22.81
N CYS A 116 -15.90 2.79 22.63
CA CYS A 116 -16.59 3.83 23.42
C CYS A 116 -17.66 3.30 24.39
N THR A 117 -17.76 1.99 24.57
CA THR A 117 -18.67 1.31 25.52
C THR A 117 -17.89 0.39 26.42
#